data_AF-D6TJ46-F1
#
_entry.id   AF-D6TJ46-F1
#
_cell.length_a   1.000
_cell.length_b   1.000
_cell.length_c   1.000
_cell.angle_alpha   90.00
_cell.angle_beta   90.00
_cell.angle_gamma   90.00
#
_symmetry.space_group_name_H-M   'P 1'
#
loop_
_entity.id
_entity.type
_entity.pdbx_description
1 polymer ?
#
loop_
_entity_poly.entity_id
_entity_poly.type
_entity_poly.pdbx_seq_one_letter_code
_entity_poly.pdbx_strand_id
1 'polypeptide(L)'
;MDEHTSLPKTVRSAFTELLQVGANTKSFSKESLSKAPRIRDAKLVHSVCPYCAVGCGLNVYVKDGKVLDIEGNLESPINHGTLCPKGSATFQYTINPSRLTKVLHRTPYSDHWEEVSLDWAMERIAQLVKQTRDETFVERLDDGREVNHTQGIASLGGATLDVEENYLIKKLLSGGLGIVSIENQARI
;
A
#
# COMPACT_ATOMS: atom_id res chain seq x y z
N MET A 1 -51.45 32.42 -47.47
CA MET A 1 -52.64 31.64 -47.14
C MET A 1 -52.16 30.20 -47.08
N ASP A 2 -51.57 29.79 -45.95
CA ASP A 2 -51.22 28.40 -45.69
C ASP A 2 -51.51 28.15 -44.21
N GLU A 3 -52.73 27.69 -43.99
CA GLU A 3 -53.30 27.31 -42.72
C GLU A 3 -52.66 25.97 -42.32
N HIS A 4 -51.56 26.04 -41.58
CA HIS A 4 -50.98 24.86 -40.95
C HIS A 4 -52.04 24.20 -40.08
N THR A 5 -52.62 23.11 -40.58
CA THR A 5 -53.58 22.27 -39.89
C THR A 5 -52.90 21.64 -38.69
N SER A 6 -52.88 22.36 -37.58
CA SER A 6 -52.35 21.85 -36.32
C SER A 6 -53.23 20.68 -35.89
N LEU A 7 -52.64 19.49 -35.81
CA LEU A 7 -53.35 18.29 -35.36
C LEU A 7 -54.10 18.58 -34.04
N PRO A 8 -55.34 18.08 -33.87
CA PRO A 8 -56.09 18.22 -32.62
C PRO A 8 -55.23 17.81 -31.42
N LYS A 9 -55.31 18.54 -30.31
CA LYS A 9 -54.47 18.30 -29.11
C LYS A 9 -54.50 16.83 -28.64
N THR A 10 -55.64 16.16 -28.78
CA THR A 10 -55.83 14.73 -28.52
C THR A 10 -55.00 13.84 -29.44
N VAL A 11 -54.94 14.15 -30.74
CA VAL A 11 -54.11 13.42 -31.72
C VAL A 11 -52.63 13.67 -31.44
N ARG A 12 -52.25 14.90 -31.09
CA ARG A 12 -50.86 15.24 -30.74
C ARG A 12 -50.41 14.57 -29.44
N SER A 13 -51.30 14.48 -28.43
CA SER A 13 -51.06 13.76 -27.17
C SER A 13 -50.89 12.26 -27.42
N ALA A 14 -51.81 11.65 -28.18
CA ALA A 14 -51.73 10.24 -28.53
C ALA A 14 -50.47 9.92 -29.35
N PHE A 15 -50.06 10.80 -30.26
CA PHE A 15 -48.82 10.64 -31.03
C PHE A 15 -47.57 10.79 -30.15
N THR A 16 -47.61 11.67 -29.14
CA THR A 16 -46.51 11.85 -28.18
C THR A 16 -46.41 10.65 -27.22
N GLU A 17 -47.53 10.12 -26.74
CA GLU A 17 -47.57 8.87 -25.96
C GLU A 17 -47.09 7.67 -26.80
N LEU A 18 -47.53 7.55 -28.05
CA LEU A 18 -47.12 6.48 -28.97
C LEU A 18 -45.61 6.56 -29.28
N LEU A 19 -45.07 7.77 -29.47
CA LEU A 19 -43.63 8.00 -29.63
C LEU A 19 -42.85 7.69 -28.34
N GLN A 20 -43.43 7.96 -27.17
CA GLN A 20 -42.84 7.56 -25.89
C GLN A 20 -42.86 6.04 -25.71
N VAL A 21 -43.88 5.31 -26.17
CA VAL A 21 -43.89 3.84 -26.11
C VAL A 21 -42.72 3.22 -26.89
N GLY A 22 -42.28 3.85 -27.99
CA GLY A 22 -41.08 3.44 -28.75
C GLY A 22 -39.75 3.98 -28.22
N ALA A 23 -39.76 5.13 -27.52
CA ALA A 23 -38.54 5.80 -27.03
C ALA A 23 -38.19 5.49 -25.56
N ASN A 24 -39.14 4.96 -24.76
CA ASN A 24 -38.95 4.66 -23.34
C ASN A 24 -38.71 3.17 -23.04
N THR A 25 -38.34 2.35 -24.02
CA THR A 25 -37.75 1.05 -23.73
C THR A 25 -36.33 1.26 -23.23
N LYS A 26 -36.18 1.57 -21.94
CA LYS A 26 -34.91 1.30 -21.26
C LYS A 26 -34.71 -0.21 -21.36
N SER A 27 -33.96 -0.68 -22.36
CA SER A 27 -33.69 -2.11 -22.60
C SER A 27 -32.86 -2.77 -21.50
N PHE A 28 -32.71 -2.13 -20.35
CA PHE A 28 -32.03 -2.63 -19.18
C PHE A 28 -33.05 -3.32 -18.26
N SER A 29 -32.76 -4.57 -17.91
CA SER A 29 -33.52 -5.28 -16.87
C SER A 29 -33.44 -4.54 -15.54
N LYS A 30 -34.42 -4.77 -14.65
CA LYS A 30 -34.37 -4.26 -13.26
C LYS A 30 -33.05 -4.63 -12.55
N GLU A 31 -32.52 -5.82 -12.84
CA GLU A 31 -31.22 -6.27 -12.33
C GLU A 31 -30.06 -5.44 -12.86
N SER A 32 -30.07 -5.07 -14.14
CA SER A 32 -29.03 -4.22 -14.71
C SER A 32 -29.04 -2.83 -14.08
N LEU A 33 -30.23 -2.30 -13.80
CA LEU A 33 -30.40 -1.01 -13.12
C LEU A 33 -30.01 -1.04 -11.63
N SER A 34 -30.06 -2.20 -10.98
CA SER A 34 -29.69 -2.35 -9.57
C SER A 34 -28.21 -2.65 -9.35
N LYS A 35 -27.49 -3.10 -10.39
CA LYS A 35 -26.04 -3.31 -10.33
C LYS A 35 -25.31 -2.00 -10.08
N ALA A 36 -24.26 -2.08 -9.26
CA ALA A 36 -23.36 -0.99 -8.99
C ALA A 36 -21.92 -1.50 -8.97
N PRO A 37 -20.92 -0.62 -9.20
CA PRO A 37 -19.53 -0.98 -9.04
C PRO A 37 -19.27 -1.50 -7.62
N ARG A 38 -18.36 -2.47 -7.50
CA ARG A 38 -17.96 -3.03 -6.20
C ARG A 38 -17.39 -1.98 -5.25
N ILE A 39 -16.81 -0.92 -5.81
CA ILE A 39 -16.24 0.22 -5.09
C ILE A 39 -17.28 1.28 -4.69
N ARG A 40 -18.59 1.06 -4.94
CA ARG A 40 -19.64 2.00 -4.54
C ARG A 40 -19.61 2.23 -3.03
N ASP A 41 -19.68 3.51 -2.63
CA ASP A 41 -19.64 3.96 -1.24
C ASP A 41 -18.31 3.66 -0.51
N ALA A 42 -17.26 3.28 -1.24
CA ALA A 42 -15.93 3.09 -0.66
C ALA A 42 -15.22 4.45 -0.48
N LYS A 43 -14.46 4.58 0.61
CA LYS A 43 -13.53 5.69 0.80
C LYS A 43 -12.35 5.49 -0.15
N LEU A 44 -12.08 6.49 -0.98
CA LEU A 44 -10.89 6.55 -1.80
C LEU A 44 -9.70 7.10 -1.00
N VAL A 45 -8.56 6.41 -1.06
CA VAL A 45 -7.28 6.83 -0.48
C VAL A 45 -6.22 6.77 -1.58
N HIS A 46 -5.42 7.81 -1.72
CA HIS A 46 -4.32 7.83 -2.68
C HIS A 46 -3.06 7.23 -2.09
N SER A 47 -2.32 6.50 -2.91
CA SER A 47 -1.04 5.88 -2.53
C SER A 47 -0.08 5.85 -3.72
N VAL A 48 1.11 5.31 -3.52
CA VAL A 48 2.15 5.14 -4.54
C VAL A 48 2.51 3.67 -4.66
N CYS A 49 2.75 3.22 -5.88
CA CYS A 49 3.14 1.85 -6.19
C CYS A 49 4.43 1.44 -5.44
N PRO A 50 4.43 0.35 -4.65
CA PRO A 50 5.55 0.00 -3.76
C PRO A 50 6.67 -0.81 -4.45
N TYR A 51 6.68 -0.86 -5.78
CA TYR A 51 7.61 -1.71 -6.53
C TYR A 51 8.85 -0.95 -7.01
N CYS A 52 8.84 -0.46 -8.25
CA CYS A 52 9.99 0.22 -8.85
C CYS A 52 9.94 1.73 -8.62
N ALA A 53 11.06 2.41 -8.88
CA ALA A 53 11.23 3.85 -8.71
C ALA A 53 10.45 4.75 -9.69
N VAL A 54 9.56 4.20 -10.54
CA VAL A 54 8.69 5.03 -11.42
C VAL A 54 7.71 5.88 -10.60
N GLY A 55 7.22 5.37 -9.47
CA GLY A 55 6.31 6.13 -8.60
C GLY A 55 4.89 6.27 -9.14
N CYS A 56 4.36 5.24 -9.81
CA CYS A 56 2.96 5.24 -10.30
C CYS A 56 1.97 5.55 -9.16
N GLY A 57 1.05 6.48 -9.38
CA GLY A 57 -0.01 6.80 -8.44
C GLY A 57 -1.09 5.72 -8.41
N LEU A 58 -1.62 5.45 -7.21
CA LEU A 58 -2.64 4.45 -6.95
C LEU A 58 -3.89 5.04 -6.28
N ASN A 59 -5.03 4.46 -6.62
CA ASN A 59 -6.32 4.66 -5.97
C ASN A 59 -6.67 3.40 -5.17
N VAL A 60 -6.76 3.54 -3.85
CA VAL A 60 -7.08 2.46 -2.92
C VAL A 60 -8.50 2.67 -2.40
N TYR A 61 -9.39 1.73 -2.66
CA TYR A 61 -10.79 1.80 -2.23
C TYR A 61 -10.99 1.00 -0.95
N VAL A 62 -11.43 1.66 0.12
CA VAL A 62 -11.57 1.08 1.46
C VAL A 62 -13.02 1.18 1.94
N LYS A 63 -13.55 0.09 2.49
CA LYS A 63 -14.87 0.04 3.13
C LYS A 63 -14.81 -0.85 4.36
N ASP A 64 -15.42 -0.41 5.45
CA ASP A 64 -15.47 -1.17 6.72
C ASP A 64 -14.08 -1.64 7.20
N GLY A 65 -13.06 -0.78 7.01
CA GLY A 65 -11.67 -1.07 7.37
C GLY A 65 -10.95 -2.08 6.46
N LYS A 66 -11.58 -2.51 5.37
CA LYS A 66 -11.00 -3.48 4.42
C LYS A 66 -10.75 -2.82 3.07
N VAL A 67 -9.61 -3.14 2.47
CA VAL A 67 -9.35 -2.78 1.07
C VAL A 67 -10.26 -3.63 0.19
N LEU A 68 -11.05 -2.96 -0.64
CA LEU A 68 -11.87 -3.59 -1.67
C LEU A 68 -11.08 -3.71 -2.96
N ASP A 69 -10.45 -2.62 -3.42
CA ASP A 69 -9.74 -2.61 -4.69
C ASP A 69 -8.53 -1.66 -4.67
N ILE A 70 -7.58 -1.90 -5.58
CA ILE A 70 -6.44 -1.00 -5.85
C ILE A 70 -6.26 -0.90 -7.36
N GLU A 71 -6.36 0.32 -7.89
CA GLU A 71 -6.14 0.60 -9.32
C GLU A 71 -5.21 1.80 -9.52
N GLY A 72 -4.90 2.13 -10.77
CA GLY A 72 -4.07 3.28 -11.10
C GLY A 72 -4.82 4.59 -10.92
N ASN A 73 -4.16 5.60 -10.39
CA ASN A 73 -4.74 6.94 -10.29
C ASN A 73 -4.70 7.66 -11.65
N LEU A 74 -5.87 7.93 -12.23
CA LEU A 74 -6.05 8.66 -13.48
C LEU A 74 -5.47 10.09 -13.41
N GLU A 75 -5.51 10.72 -12.24
CA GLU A 75 -5.00 12.08 -12.01
C GLU A 75 -3.47 12.12 -11.86
N SER A 76 -2.80 10.97 -11.79
CA SER A 76 -1.34 10.95 -11.68
C SER A 76 -0.70 11.45 -12.97
N PRO A 77 0.21 12.44 -12.92
CA PRO A 77 0.94 12.92 -14.09
C PRO A 77 1.99 11.91 -14.59
N ILE A 78 2.27 10.85 -13.81
CA ILE A 78 3.29 9.85 -14.12
C ILE A 78 2.68 8.72 -14.96
N ASN A 79 1.56 8.16 -14.50
CA ASN A 79 1.00 6.95 -15.10
C ASN A 79 -0.40 7.11 -15.69
N HIS A 80 -1.13 8.21 -15.43
CA HIS A 80 -2.48 8.46 -15.98
C HIS A 80 -3.41 7.24 -15.85
N GLY A 81 -3.39 6.57 -14.69
CA GLY A 81 -4.19 5.37 -14.42
C GLY A 81 -3.62 4.05 -14.93
N THR A 82 -2.56 4.06 -15.75
CA THR A 82 -1.93 2.83 -16.26
C THR A 82 -1.08 2.14 -15.19
N LEU A 83 -1.04 0.81 -15.20
CA LEU A 83 -0.21 0.01 -14.32
C LEU A 83 0.40 -1.17 -15.07
N CYS A 84 1.66 -1.49 -14.77
CA CYS A 84 2.28 -2.75 -15.20
C CYS A 84 1.74 -3.93 -14.37
N PRO A 85 2.01 -5.19 -14.73
CA PRO A 85 1.48 -6.37 -14.04
C PRO A 85 1.75 -6.40 -12.53
N LYS A 86 2.90 -5.85 -12.09
CA LYS A 86 3.24 -5.74 -10.66
C LYS A 86 2.30 -4.76 -9.95
N GLY A 87 2.15 -3.56 -10.53
CA GLY A 87 1.30 -2.51 -9.97
C GLY A 87 -0.17 -2.93 -9.91
N SER A 88 -0.70 -3.54 -10.97
CA SER A 88 -2.08 -4.05 -10.99
C SER A 88 -2.32 -5.19 -10.00
N ALA A 89 -1.28 -5.94 -9.64
CA ALA A 89 -1.35 -7.01 -8.65
C ALA A 89 -1.18 -6.55 -7.19
N THR A 90 -1.06 -5.23 -6.93
CA THR A 90 -0.85 -4.70 -5.57
C THR A 90 -1.96 -5.11 -4.61
N PHE A 91 -3.21 -5.20 -5.06
CA PHE A 91 -4.32 -5.70 -4.24
C PHE A 91 -4.06 -7.12 -3.72
N GLN A 92 -3.62 -8.03 -4.61
CA GLN A 92 -3.31 -9.42 -4.25
C GLN A 92 -2.09 -9.53 -3.33
N TYR A 93 -1.10 -8.66 -3.49
CA TYR A 93 0.05 -8.60 -2.60
C TYR A 93 -0.35 -8.17 -1.18
N THR A 94 -1.17 -7.11 -1.07
CA THR A 94 -1.60 -6.57 0.23
C THR A 94 -2.58 -7.50 0.95
N ILE A 95 -3.55 -8.06 0.23
CA ILE A 95 -4.58 -8.97 0.75
C ILE A 95 -4.20 -10.42 0.39
N ASN A 96 -3.15 -10.91 1.03
CA ASN A 96 -2.60 -12.24 0.79
C ASN A 96 -2.75 -13.15 2.03
N PRO A 97 -3.30 -14.37 1.91
CA PRO A 97 -3.39 -15.32 3.02
C PRO A 97 -2.03 -15.78 3.56
N SER A 98 -0.96 -15.68 2.76
CA SER A 98 0.41 -16.02 3.17
C SER A 98 1.11 -14.92 3.98
N ARG A 99 0.45 -13.78 4.25
CA ARG A 99 1.06 -12.69 5.02
C ARG A 99 1.31 -13.13 6.47
N LEU A 100 2.52 -12.89 6.96
CA LEU A 100 2.84 -13.10 8.37
C LEU A 100 2.03 -12.12 9.23
N THR A 101 1.27 -12.66 10.17
CA THR A 101 0.42 -11.88 11.10
C THR A 101 0.77 -12.15 12.57
N LYS A 102 1.74 -13.03 12.81
CA LYS A 102 2.23 -13.46 14.12
C LYS A 102 3.73 -13.24 14.18
N VAL A 103 4.23 -12.97 15.38
CA VAL A 103 5.66 -12.89 15.62
C VAL A 103 6.18 -14.31 15.82
N LEU A 104 7.22 -14.66 15.08
CA LEU A 104 7.82 -15.99 15.09
C LEU A 104 9.23 -15.92 15.66
N HIS A 105 9.56 -16.85 16.55
CA HIS A 105 10.88 -17.00 17.14
C HIS A 105 11.41 -18.40 16.86
N ARG A 106 12.71 -18.49 16.53
CA ARG A 106 13.42 -19.75 16.34
C ARG A 106 14.59 -19.79 17.31
N THR A 107 14.55 -20.74 18.22
CA THR A 107 15.61 -20.95 19.21
C THR A 107 16.87 -21.53 18.55
N PRO A 108 18.06 -21.32 19.15
CA PRO A 108 19.29 -21.95 18.70
C PRO A 108 19.11 -23.47 18.59
N TYR A 109 19.61 -24.05 17.49
CA TYR A 109 19.54 -25.48 17.18
C TYR A 109 18.13 -26.05 16.91
N SER A 110 17.07 -25.24 16.91
CA SER A 110 15.73 -25.69 16.51
C SER A 110 15.57 -25.74 14.98
N ASP A 111 14.70 -26.62 14.49
CA ASP A 111 14.28 -26.74 13.09
C ASP A 111 12.89 -26.14 12.79
N HIS A 112 12.21 -25.60 13.81
CA HIS A 112 10.85 -25.05 13.69
C HIS A 112 10.72 -23.65 14.30
N TRP A 113 9.63 -22.97 13.96
CA TRP A 113 9.26 -21.66 14.49
C TRP A 113 8.21 -21.79 15.58
N GLU A 114 8.31 -20.94 16.60
CA GLU A 114 7.35 -20.81 17.69
C GLU A 114 6.70 -19.42 17.63
N GLU A 115 5.39 -19.34 17.87
CA GLU A 115 4.69 -18.06 18.00
C GLU A 115 4.98 -17.43 19.37
N VAL A 116 5.36 -16.16 19.37
CA VAL A 116 5.63 -15.38 20.59
C VAL A 116 4.86 -14.07 20.60
N SER A 117 4.75 -13.41 21.76
CA SER A 117 4.17 -12.08 21.83
C SER A 117 5.13 -11.02 21.27
N LEU A 118 4.58 -9.92 20.76
CA LEU A 118 5.37 -8.79 20.29
C LEU A 118 6.22 -8.21 21.42
N ASP A 119 5.64 -8.04 22.62
CA ASP A 119 6.36 -7.48 23.78
C ASP A 119 7.55 -8.34 24.18
N TRP A 120 7.38 -9.66 24.21
CA TRP A 120 8.49 -10.58 24.50
C TRP A 120 9.59 -10.48 23.44
N ALA A 121 9.22 -10.41 22.16
CA ALA A 121 10.18 -10.30 21.08
C ALA A 121 10.97 -8.98 21.13
N MET A 122 10.27 -7.86 21.38
CA MET A 122 10.90 -6.55 21.49
C MET A 122 11.86 -6.48 22.68
N GLU A 123 11.47 -7.00 23.85
CA GLU A 123 12.33 -7.07 25.02
C GLU A 123 13.56 -7.95 24.76
N ARG A 124 13.36 -9.13 24.16
CA ARG A 124 14.45 -10.05 23.84
C ARG A 124 15.45 -9.44 22.84
N ILE A 125 14.95 -8.77 21.81
CA ILE A 125 15.80 -8.07 20.81
C ILE A 125 16.57 -6.94 21.50
N ALA A 126 15.93 -6.13 22.35
CA ALA A 126 16.58 -5.04 23.05
C ALA A 126 17.71 -5.53 23.98
N GLN A 127 17.47 -6.62 24.72
CA GLN A 127 18.48 -7.25 25.58
C GLN A 127 19.70 -7.71 24.78
N LEU A 128 19.48 -8.40 23.65
CA LEU A 128 20.56 -8.87 22.78
C LEU A 128 21.34 -7.72 22.16
N VAL A 129 20.64 -6.69 21.64
CA VAL A 129 21.29 -5.50 21.09
C VAL A 129 22.14 -4.80 22.14
N LYS A 130 21.62 -4.64 23.37
CA LYS A 130 22.37 -4.03 24.47
C LYS A 130 23.60 -4.86 24.82
N GLN A 131 23.42 -6.16 25.03
CA GLN A 131 24.52 -7.07 25.38
C GLN A 131 25.63 -7.02 24.33
N THR A 132 25.29 -7.24 23.05
CA THR A 132 26.27 -7.25 21.97
C THR A 132 26.94 -5.89 21.81
N ARG A 133 26.19 -4.79 21.94
CA ARG A 133 26.77 -3.45 21.90
C ARG A 133 27.79 -3.27 23.02
N ASP A 134 27.42 -3.55 24.27
CA ASP A 134 28.31 -3.37 25.42
C ASP A 134 29.58 -4.23 25.32
N GLU A 135 29.47 -5.44 24.78
CA GLU A 135 30.61 -6.35 24.54
C GLU A 135 31.55 -5.92 23.41
N THR A 136 31.06 -5.12 22.45
CA THR A 136 31.78 -4.81 21.19
C THR A 136 31.93 -3.32 20.91
N PHE A 137 31.59 -2.46 21.87
CA PHE A 137 31.70 -1.02 21.71
C PHE A 137 33.15 -0.58 21.85
N VAL A 138 33.57 0.31 20.95
CA VAL A 138 34.90 0.91 20.92
C VAL A 138 34.73 2.42 21.03
N GLU A 139 35.14 2.98 22.16
CA GLU A 139 35.17 4.44 22.35
C GLU A 139 36.35 5.06 21.60
N ARG A 140 37.54 4.46 21.73
CA ARG A 140 38.78 4.91 21.10
C ARG A 140 39.54 3.76 20.46
N LEU A 141 40.21 4.05 19.36
CA LEU A 141 41.15 3.13 18.70
C LEU A 141 42.51 3.15 19.41
N ASP A 142 43.37 2.17 19.08
CA ASP A 142 44.74 2.05 19.61
C ASP A 142 45.61 3.29 19.35
N ASP A 143 45.31 4.05 18.29
CA ASP A 143 46.00 5.30 17.94
C ASP A 143 45.42 6.55 18.65
N GLY A 144 44.48 6.36 19.57
CA GLY A 144 43.88 7.41 20.40
C GLY A 144 42.70 8.14 19.78
N ARG A 145 42.37 7.89 18.51
CA ARG A 145 41.19 8.49 17.86
C ARG A 145 39.89 8.03 18.52
N GLU A 146 39.00 8.97 18.80
CA GLU A 146 37.64 8.68 19.26
C GLU A 146 36.74 8.26 18.10
N VAL A 147 36.04 7.14 18.25
CA VAL A 147 35.18 6.56 17.20
C VAL A 147 33.77 6.24 17.67
N ASN A 148 33.58 5.95 18.96
CA ASN A 148 32.27 5.66 19.57
C ASN A 148 31.37 4.75 18.72
N HIS A 149 31.89 3.60 18.31
CA HIS A 149 31.19 2.68 17.43
C HIS A 149 31.10 1.25 17.97
N THR A 150 30.27 0.42 17.33
CA THR A 150 30.31 -1.04 17.44
C THR A 150 30.39 -1.66 16.05
N GLN A 151 31.21 -2.69 15.91
CA GLN A 151 31.29 -3.55 14.72
C GLN A 151 30.61 -4.91 14.94
N GLY A 152 30.06 -5.17 16.14
CA GLY A 152 29.40 -6.44 16.48
C GLY A 152 27.99 -6.58 15.92
N ILE A 153 27.44 -5.52 15.32
CA ILE A 153 26.08 -5.49 14.77
C ILE A 153 26.15 -4.91 13.35
N ALA A 154 25.38 -5.50 12.44
CA ALA A 154 25.20 -4.99 11.08
C ALA A 154 23.71 -4.92 10.72
N SER A 155 23.35 -4.02 9.80
CA SER A 155 21.98 -3.83 9.32
C SER A 155 21.93 -3.83 7.80
N LEU A 156 20.97 -4.57 7.23
CA LEU A 156 20.67 -4.63 5.80
C LEU A 156 19.20 -4.29 5.55
N GLY A 157 18.93 -3.34 4.66
CA GLY A 157 17.57 -3.05 4.19
C GLY A 157 17.38 -1.60 3.77
N GLY A 158 16.16 -1.21 3.38
CA GLY A 158 15.75 0.19 3.44
C GLY A 158 15.04 0.76 2.21
N ALA A 159 15.35 0.33 0.99
CA ALA A 159 14.78 0.97 -0.20
C ALA A 159 13.25 0.78 -0.38
N THR A 160 12.66 -0.16 0.36
CA THR A 160 11.22 -0.45 0.38
C THR A 160 10.48 0.19 1.55
N LEU A 161 11.20 0.86 2.45
CA LEU A 161 10.64 1.57 3.60
C LEU A 161 10.41 3.03 3.25
N ASP A 162 9.55 3.69 4.02
CA ASP A 162 9.31 5.11 3.85
C ASP A 162 10.59 5.92 4.18
N VAL A 163 10.66 7.14 3.66
CA VAL A 163 11.84 8.01 3.87
C VAL A 163 12.00 8.36 5.35
N GLU A 164 10.87 8.59 6.03
CA GLU A 164 10.79 8.89 7.45
C GLU A 164 11.26 7.70 8.29
N GLU A 165 10.87 6.48 7.92
CA GLU A 165 11.33 5.25 8.60
C GLU A 165 12.83 5.06 8.44
N ASN A 166 13.34 5.19 7.21
CA ASN A 166 14.78 5.13 6.93
C ASN A 166 15.56 6.18 7.75
N TYR A 167 15.02 7.38 7.86
CA TYR A 167 15.62 8.44 8.67
C TYR A 167 15.68 8.07 10.15
N LEU A 168 14.59 7.53 10.71
CA LEU A 168 14.56 7.06 12.10
C LEU A 168 15.51 5.89 12.34
N ILE A 169 15.55 4.91 11.44
CA ILE A 169 16.46 3.77 11.50
C ILE A 169 17.91 4.26 11.50
N LYS A 170 18.28 5.18 10.60
CA LYS A 170 19.66 5.69 10.54
C LYS A 170 20.05 6.43 11.83
N LYS A 171 19.14 7.24 12.38
CA LYS A 171 19.37 7.94 13.65
C LYS A 171 19.54 6.98 14.81
N LEU A 172 18.68 5.96 14.92
CA LEU A 172 18.76 4.97 15.97
C LEU A 172 20.06 4.15 15.88
N LEU A 173 20.30 3.54 14.72
CA LEU A 173 21.39 2.59 14.56
C LEU A 173 22.77 3.27 14.60
N SER A 174 23.00 4.33 13.81
CA SER A 174 24.30 5.01 13.84
C SER A 174 24.41 6.03 14.95
N GLY A 175 23.44 6.92 15.08
CA GLY A 175 23.51 8.02 16.05
C GLY A 175 23.31 7.56 17.49
N GLY A 176 22.39 6.64 17.73
CA GLY A 176 22.09 6.14 19.08
C GLY A 176 22.99 4.97 19.51
N LEU A 177 23.16 3.98 18.64
CA LEU A 177 23.84 2.72 18.98
C LEU A 177 25.31 2.66 18.55
N GLY A 178 25.77 3.57 17.69
CA GLY A 178 27.15 3.56 17.17
C GLY A 178 27.39 2.49 16.10
N ILE A 179 26.36 1.95 15.47
CA ILE A 179 26.49 0.93 14.43
C ILE A 179 26.98 1.59 13.14
N VAL A 180 28.09 1.08 12.61
CA VAL A 180 28.74 1.59 11.38
C VAL A 180 28.45 0.73 10.15
N SER A 181 28.21 -0.56 10.33
CA SER A 181 27.91 -1.51 9.25
C SER A 181 26.42 -1.45 8.86
N ILE A 182 26.04 -0.43 8.10
CA ILE A 182 24.66 -0.22 7.65
C ILE A 182 24.65 -0.10 6.13
N GLU A 183 24.00 -1.05 5.47
CA GLU A 183 23.97 -1.17 4.02
C GLU A 183 22.54 -1.41 3.51
N ASN A 184 22.30 -1.09 2.24
CA ASN A 184 21.01 -1.32 1.59
C ASN A 184 21.16 -1.71 0.12
N GLN A 185 20.03 -1.82 -0.57
CA GLN A 185 19.97 -2.16 -1.99
C GLN A 185 20.77 -1.21 -2.90
N ALA A 186 21.00 0.04 -2.49
CA ALA A 186 21.72 1.03 -3.31
C ALA A 186 23.24 0.80 -3.36
N ARG A 187 23.77 -0.12 -2.56
CA ARG A 187 25.20 -0.49 -2.62
C ARG A 187 25.56 -1.26 -3.90
N ILE A 188 24.59 -1.99 -4.46
CA ILE A 188 24.73 -2.83 -5.66
C ILE A 188 24.19 -2.06 -6.87
#